data_AF-A0AAE1PJL9-F1
#
_entry.id   AF-A0AAE1PJL9-F1
#
_cell.length_a   1.000
_cell.length_b   1.000
_cell.length_c   1.000
_cell.angle_alpha   90.00
_cell.angle_beta   90.00
_cell.angle_gamma   90.00
#
_symmetry.space_group_name_H-M   'P 1'
#
loop_
_entity.id
_entity.type
_entity.pdbx_description
1 polymer ?
#
loop_
_entity_poly.entity_id
_entity_poly.type
_entity_poly.pdbx_seq_one_letter_code
_entity_poly.pdbx_strand_id
1 'polypeptide(L)'
;MKNLALFLVPLLAILQEGASYEGSVTCWAGGQYSGTHYEFQTSYPHLGSIGFDNTIESIRVTGVWLFYDHEVYNTNHPDPTDMFWSYGINYALNIPSEYQNTATSLRPAGCVGINDDCWNVYEGLYFAARTFAGSAEMSDLSFLDFDVSSIILTGKSAWTFCEGLYFSGACVCLYPNTDHVGKDLFSSLDVGIFPIIGDHGMLHVASIRKGCFGKHISPSTTTTPRHNHHLSGTQPHKNGAGHYTSNVTTNQLNCR
;
A
#
# COMPACT_ATOMS: atom_id res chain seq x y z
N MET A 1 -31.69 -41.65 7.13
CA MET A 1 -31.49 -40.22 7.46
C MET A 1 -30.05 -40.06 7.93
N LYS A 2 -29.14 -39.68 7.03
CA LYS A 2 -27.72 -39.46 7.33
C LYS A 2 -27.43 -37.98 7.13
N ASN A 3 -26.79 -37.40 8.13
CA ASN A 3 -26.58 -35.97 8.32
C ASN A 3 -25.81 -35.35 7.15
N LEU A 4 -26.41 -34.34 6.54
CA LEU A 4 -25.75 -33.42 5.61
C LEU A 4 -25.04 -32.36 6.47
N ALA A 5 -23.72 -32.50 6.63
CA ALA A 5 -22.90 -31.47 7.26
C ALA A 5 -22.78 -30.29 6.29
N LEU A 6 -23.52 -29.22 6.59
CA LEU A 6 -23.44 -27.95 5.88
C LEU A 6 -22.10 -27.29 6.29
N PHE A 7 -21.09 -27.37 5.45
CA PHE A 7 -19.87 -26.57 5.62
C PHE A 7 -20.22 -25.10 5.36
N LEU A 8 -20.33 -24.33 6.44
CA LEU A 8 -20.32 -22.87 6.40
C LEU A 8 -18.93 -22.41 5.97
N VAL A 9 -18.79 -22.09 4.69
CA VAL A 9 -17.67 -21.25 4.21
C VAL A 9 -17.93 -19.84 4.73
N PRO A 10 -17.00 -19.18 5.45
CA PRO A 10 -17.12 -17.74 5.68
C PRO A 10 -16.76 -17.05 4.37
N LEU A 11 -17.75 -16.93 3.49
CA LEU A 11 -17.67 -16.05 2.32
C LEU A 11 -17.96 -14.63 2.81
N LEU A 12 -16.91 -13.89 3.15
CA LEU A 12 -16.98 -12.44 3.20
C LEU A 12 -15.65 -11.83 2.73
N ALA A 13 -15.17 -12.26 1.57
CA ALA A 13 -14.38 -11.39 0.70
C ALA A 13 -15.40 -10.54 -0.06
N ILE A 14 -15.70 -9.35 0.46
CA ILE A 14 -16.51 -8.36 -0.23
C ILE A 14 -15.63 -7.79 -1.33
N LEU A 15 -15.98 -8.01 -2.60
CA LEU A 15 -15.65 -7.05 -3.66
C LEU A 15 -16.27 -5.73 -3.18
N GLN A 16 -15.44 -4.81 -2.66
CA GLN A 16 -15.88 -3.57 -2.01
C GLN A 16 -16.50 -2.61 -3.03
N GLU A 17 -17.72 -2.91 -3.44
CA GLU A 17 -18.67 -1.95 -3.99
C GLU A 17 -19.74 -1.72 -2.91
N GLY A 18 -19.47 -0.85 -1.92
CA GLY A 18 -20.56 -0.39 -1.03
C GLY A 18 -20.21 0.14 0.36
N ALA A 19 -18.99 -0.02 0.88
CA ALA A 19 -18.56 0.70 2.08
C ALA A 19 -17.66 1.87 1.67
N SER A 20 -18.12 3.11 1.90
CA SER A 20 -17.36 4.31 1.57
C SER A 20 -16.13 4.40 2.49
N TYR A 21 -14.95 4.36 1.89
CA TYR A 21 -13.71 4.75 2.58
C TYR A 21 -13.87 6.16 3.16
N GLU A 22 -13.51 6.35 4.43
CA GLU A 22 -13.62 7.65 5.11
C GLU A 22 -12.55 8.66 4.68
N GLY A 23 -11.50 8.19 4.00
CA GLY A 23 -10.46 9.06 3.47
C GLY A 23 -10.90 9.80 2.21
N SER A 24 -10.24 10.93 1.96
CA SER A 24 -10.44 11.72 0.74
C SER A 24 -9.13 12.34 0.27
N VAL A 25 -9.09 12.66 -1.02
CA VAL A 25 -8.04 13.52 -1.56
C VAL A 25 -8.64 14.58 -2.44
N THR A 26 -8.27 15.83 -2.16
CA THR A 26 -8.55 16.95 -3.07
C THR A 26 -7.30 17.20 -3.90
N CYS A 27 -7.47 17.28 -5.21
CA CYS A 27 -6.39 17.46 -6.18
C CYS A 27 -6.62 18.76 -6.95
N TRP A 28 -5.60 19.59 -7.04
CA TRP A 28 -5.63 20.90 -7.72
C TRP A 28 -4.74 20.89 -8.96
N ALA A 29 -5.23 21.57 -10.00
CA ALA A 29 -4.52 21.77 -11.26
C ALA A 29 -3.31 22.72 -11.14
N GLY A 30 -3.32 23.60 -10.14
CA GLY A 30 -2.22 24.51 -9.87
C GLY A 30 -1.52 24.17 -8.57
N GLY A 31 -0.22 24.48 -8.51
CA GLY A 31 0.53 24.52 -7.27
C GLY A 31 -0.14 25.42 -6.21
N GLN A 32 0.23 25.21 -4.95
CA GLN A 32 -0.29 25.93 -3.78
C GLN A 32 -1.82 25.88 -3.66
N TYR A 33 -2.43 24.75 -4.03
CA TYR A 33 -3.86 24.47 -3.88
C TYR A 33 -4.74 25.46 -4.67
N SER A 34 -4.34 25.74 -5.91
CA SER A 34 -4.99 26.73 -6.77
C SER A 34 -5.54 26.13 -8.06
N GLY A 35 -6.40 26.88 -8.77
CA GLY A 35 -7.00 26.43 -10.03
C GLY A 35 -8.17 25.44 -9.85
N THR A 36 -8.53 24.79 -10.97
CA THR A 36 -9.56 23.75 -11.01
C THR A 36 -9.20 22.60 -10.08
N HIS A 37 -10.18 22.04 -9.38
CA HIS A 37 -9.95 20.93 -8.46
C HIS A 37 -11.10 19.95 -8.43
N TYR A 38 -10.78 18.73 -8.01
CA TYR A 38 -11.72 17.66 -7.75
C TYR A 38 -11.40 17.01 -6.40
N GLU A 39 -12.43 16.52 -5.72
CA GLU A 39 -12.30 15.69 -4.53
C GLU A 39 -12.68 14.25 -4.87
N PHE A 40 -11.85 13.31 -4.43
CA PHE A 40 -12.00 11.88 -4.64
C PHE A 40 -12.12 11.18 -3.28
N GLN A 41 -13.04 10.22 -3.19
CA GLN A 41 -13.22 9.33 -2.02
C GLN A 41 -13.13 7.84 -2.41
N THR A 42 -12.97 7.58 -3.71
CA THR A 42 -12.95 6.26 -4.33
C THR A 42 -11.89 6.26 -5.43
N SER A 43 -11.50 5.07 -5.88
CA SER A 43 -10.63 4.88 -7.02
C SER A 43 -11.19 5.52 -8.29
N TYR A 44 -10.29 6.02 -9.13
CA TYR A 44 -10.60 6.61 -10.42
C TYR A 44 -9.60 6.08 -11.47
N PRO A 45 -10.01 5.12 -12.33
CA PRO A 45 -9.08 4.45 -13.24
C PRO A 45 -8.69 5.28 -14.46
N HIS A 46 -9.45 6.33 -14.79
CA HIS A 46 -9.19 7.19 -15.95
C HIS A 46 -9.55 8.66 -15.64
N LEU A 47 -8.59 9.47 -15.19
CA LEU A 47 -8.80 10.90 -14.92
C LEU A 47 -9.11 11.69 -16.21
N GLY A 48 -8.64 11.22 -17.36
CA GLY A 48 -9.03 11.77 -18.66
C GLY A 48 -10.54 11.80 -18.92
N SER A 49 -11.32 10.92 -18.30
CA SER A 49 -12.80 10.91 -18.45
C SER A 49 -13.48 12.16 -17.88
N ILE A 50 -12.80 12.89 -16.99
CA ILE A 50 -13.26 14.19 -16.44
C ILE A 50 -12.37 15.35 -16.86
N GLY A 51 -11.50 15.14 -17.85
CA GLY A 51 -10.56 16.14 -18.35
C GLY A 51 -9.53 16.60 -17.30
N PHE A 52 -9.12 15.70 -16.40
CA PHE A 52 -8.19 15.99 -15.30
C PHE A 52 -6.91 15.15 -15.35
N ASP A 53 -6.64 14.57 -16.52
CA ASP A 53 -5.43 13.80 -16.82
C ASP A 53 -4.19 14.68 -16.79
N ASN A 54 -3.07 14.20 -16.26
CA ASN A 54 -1.78 14.90 -16.34
C ASN A 54 -1.84 16.36 -15.84
N THR A 55 -2.68 16.62 -14.84
CA THR A 55 -3.02 17.99 -14.41
C THR A 55 -2.68 18.26 -12.95
N ILE A 56 -2.47 17.23 -12.12
CA ILE A 56 -2.36 17.40 -10.67
C ILE A 56 -1.01 18.01 -10.29
N GLU A 57 -1.03 19.17 -9.63
CA GLU A 57 0.17 19.87 -9.14
C GLU A 57 0.22 20.01 -7.61
N SER A 58 -0.92 19.99 -6.93
CA SER A 58 -0.97 19.98 -5.47
C SER A 58 -2.16 19.22 -4.93
N ILE A 59 -2.02 18.68 -3.71
CA ILE A 59 -3.02 17.81 -3.10
C ILE A 59 -3.23 18.11 -1.62
N ARG A 60 -4.38 17.68 -1.12
CA ARG A 60 -4.73 17.62 0.30
C ARG A 60 -5.32 16.27 0.59
N VAL A 61 -4.65 15.50 1.42
CA VAL A 61 -4.91 14.08 1.63
C VAL A 61 -5.39 13.80 3.07
N THR A 62 -6.41 12.97 3.17
CA THR A 62 -6.86 12.30 4.38
C THR A 62 -6.94 10.80 4.08
N GLY A 63 -6.19 9.98 4.81
CA GLY A 63 -5.96 8.56 4.51
C GLY A 63 -4.69 8.34 3.67
N VAL A 64 -4.60 7.20 2.97
CA VAL A 64 -3.49 6.83 2.08
C VAL A 64 -4.00 6.86 0.64
N TRP A 65 -3.29 7.55 -0.25
CA TRP A 65 -3.67 7.73 -1.65
C TRP A 65 -2.50 7.49 -2.59
N LEU A 66 -2.79 6.79 -3.68
CA LEU A 66 -1.86 6.36 -4.71
C LEU A 66 -2.25 7.03 -6.03
N PHE A 67 -1.28 7.55 -6.76
CA PHE A 67 -1.39 8.28 -8.02
C PHE A 67 -0.48 7.62 -9.04
N TYR A 68 -0.99 7.35 -10.23
CA TYR A 68 -0.30 6.53 -11.24
C TYR A 68 -0.15 7.31 -12.54
N ASP A 69 1.02 7.21 -13.16
CA ASP A 69 1.31 7.81 -14.47
C ASP A 69 0.51 7.12 -15.61
N HIS A 70 0.02 5.90 -15.38
CA HIS A 70 -0.80 5.18 -16.34
C HIS A 70 -2.20 4.86 -15.82
N GLU A 71 -3.13 4.79 -16.76
CA GLU A 71 -4.51 4.42 -16.51
C GLU A 71 -4.62 3.03 -15.89
N VAL A 72 -5.74 2.80 -15.20
CA VAL A 72 -6.03 1.53 -14.52
C VAL A 72 -4.89 1.14 -13.55
N TYR A 73 -4.38 2.12 -12.80
CA TYR A 73 -3.43 1.91 -11.70
C TYR A 73 -2.12 1.25 -12.13
N ASN A 74 -1.51 1.72 -13.22
CA ASN A 74 -0.31 1.12 -13.83
C ASN A 74 -0.45 -0.37 -14.21
N THR A 75 -1.67 -0.85 -14.48
CA THR A 75 -1.86 -2.24 -14.95
C THR A 75 -1.13 -2.44 -16.28
N ASN A 76 -0.22 -3.42 -16.32
CA ASN A 76 0.66 -3.72 -17.47
C ASN A 76 1.58 -2.56 -17.90
N HIS A 77 1.79 -1.56 -17.05
CA HIS A 77 2.75 -0.50 -17.35
C HIS A 77 4.18 -1.07 -17.34
N PRO A 78 5.03 -0.75 -18.34
CA PRO A 78 6.39 -1.28 -18.42
C PRO A 78 7.27 -0.86 -17.24
N ASP A 79 6.95 0.27 -16.59
CA ASP A 79 7.62 0.73 -15.38
C ASP A 79 6.59 0.93 -14.24
N PRO A 80 6.42 -0.05 -13.34
CA PRO A 80 5.47 0.09 -12.24
C PRO A 80 5.87 1.16 -11.21
N THR A 81 7.11 1.69 -11.29
CA THR A 81 7.62 2.71 -10.37
C THR A 81 7.14 4.12 -10.67
N ASP A 82 6.54 4.34 -11.84
CA ASP A 82 5.94 5.60 -12.28
C ASP A 82 4.62 5.87 -11.54
N MET A 83 4.73 6.06 -10.24
CA MET A 83 3.64 6.32 -9.32
C MET A 83 4.12 7.19 -8.16
N PHE A 84 3.19 7.97 -7.64
CA PHE A 84 3.38 8.77 -6.46
C PHE A 84 2.37 8.33 -5.40
N TRP A 85 2.75 8.33 -4.13
CA TRP A 85 1.81 8.10 -3.05
C TRP A 85 1.98 9.16 -1.96
N SER A 86 0.88 9.46 -1.28
CA SER A 86 0.87 10.35 -0.13
C SER A 86 -0.14 9.86 0.91
N TYR A 87 0.11 10.21 2.16
CA TYR A 87 -0.84 9.93 3.23
C TYR A 87 -0.82 11.02 4.28
N GLY A 88 -1.87 11.06 5.09
CA GLY A 88 -1.95 11.94 6.25
C GLY A 88 -3.40 12.23 6.65
N ILE A 89 -3.58 13.20 7.52
CA ILE A 89 -4.89 13.68 7.97
C ILE A 89 -4.96 15.17 7.67
N ASN A 90 -5.76 15.54 6.67
CA ASN A 90 -5.82 16.92 6.15
C ASN A 90 -4.42 17.46 5.79
N TYR A 91 -3.54 16.58 5.30
CA TYR A 91 -2.16 16.89 4.98
C TYR A 91 -2.08 17.50 3.59
N ALA A 92 -1.43 18.65 3.46
CA ALA A 92 -1.38 19.39 2.22
C ALA A 92 0.05 19.51 1.72
N LEU A 93 0.27 19.26 0.42
CA LEU A 93 1.56 19.41 -0.23
C LEU A 93 1.41 19.79 -1.71
N ASN A 94 2.46 20.38 -2.27
CA ASN A 94 2.65 20.37 -3.71
C ASN A 94 3.25 19.02 -4.12
N ILE A 95 2.84 18.51 -5.27
CA ILE A 95 3.43 17.30 -5.85
C ILE A 95 4.91 17.60 -6.19
N PRO A 96 5.85 16.69 -5.90
CA PRO A 96 7.25 16.83 -6.34
C PRO A 96 7.33 16.97 -7.86
N SER A 97 8.26 17.79 -8.37
CA SER A 97 8.37 18.12 -9.80
C SER A 97 8.46 16.91 -10.73
N GLU A 98 9.05 15.82 -10.27
CA GLU A 98 9.20 14.56 -10.99
C GLU A 98 7.88 13.81 -11.21
N TYR A 99 6.86 14.09 -10.39
CA TYR A 99 5.53 13.48 -10.48
C TYR A 99 4.43 14.49 -10.86
N GLN A 100 4.75 15.79 -10.95
CA GLN A 100 3.79 16.81 -11.34
C GLN A 100 3.26 16.52 -12.74
N ASN A 101 1.95 16.68 -12.93
CA ASN A 101 1.33 16.56 -14.25
C ASN A 101 1.54 15.19 -14.93
N THR A 102 1.71 14.12 -14.15
CA THR A 102 1.83 12.73 -14.64
C THR A 102 0.61 11.88 -14.33
N ALA A 103 -0.10 12.15 -13.22
CA ALA A 103 -1.14 11.24 -12.77
C ALA A 103 -2.32 11.15 -13.76
N THR A 104 -2.63 9.93 -14.20
CA THR A 104 -3.75 9.58 -15.09
C THR A 104 -4.78 8.67 -14.41
N SER A 105 -4.41 8.02 -13.31
CA SER A 105 -5.34 7.32 -12.42
C SER A 105 -4.95 7.44 -10.95
N LEU A 106 -5.90 7.19 -10.05
CA LEU A 106 -5.65 7.26 -8.59
C LEU A 106 -6.53 6.30 -7.80
N ARG A 107 -6.09 5.89 -6.62
CA ARG A 107 -6.91 5.10 -5.68
C ARG A 107 -6.52 5.28 -4.21
N PRO A 108 -7.46 5.10 -3.27
CA PRO A 108 -7.13 4.99 -1.86
C PRO A 108 -6.52 3.63 -1.50
N ALA A 109 -5.86 3.57 -0.35
CA ALA A 109 -5.48 2.33 0.34
C ALA A 109 -6.00 2.36 1.79
N GLY A 110 -6.49 1.22 2.29
CA GLY A 110 -7.15 1.09 3.59
C GLY A 110 -8.49 0.33 3.50
N CYS A 111 -9.30 0.35 4.57
CA CYS A 111 -10.68 -0.19 4.52
C CYS A 111 -11.75 0.89 4.69
N VAL A 112 -12.49 0.90 5.81
CA VAL A 112 -13.57 1.85 6.06
C VAL A 112 -12.99 3.08 6.75
N GLY A 113 -12.48 2.94 7.97
CA GLY A 113 -11.79 4.00 8.67
C GLY A 113 -10.37 4.22 8.14
N ILE A 114 -9.92 5.47 8.17
CA ILE A 114 -8.58 5.84 7.68
C ILE A 114 -7.45 5.18 8.46
N ASN A 115 -7.65 4.86 9.74
CA ASN A 115 -6.67 4.20 10.60
C ASN A 115 -7.16 2.85 11.13
N ASP A 116 -8.11 2.22 10.44
CA ASP A 116 -8.54 0.86 10.76
C ASP A 116 -7.45 -0.16 10.39
N ASP A 117 -7.36 -1.23 11.17
CA ASP A 117 -6.45 -2.34 10.91
C ASP A 117 -6.82 -3.04 9.61
N CYS A 118 -6.03 -2.80 8.57
CA CYS A 118 -6.25 -3.36 7.25
C CYS A 118 -4.95 -3.75 6.57
N TRP A 119 -5.05 -4.81 5.79
CA TRP A 119 -4.08 -5.15 4.76
C TRP A 119 -4.66 -4.81 3.40
N ASN A 120 -3.81 -4.31 2.51
CA ASN A 120 -4.05 -4.15 1.09
C ASN A 120 -2.91 -4.89 0.40
N VAL A 121 -3.23 -5.85 -0.45
CA VAL A 121 -2.28 -6.59 -1.26
C VAL A 121 -2.48 -6.27 -2.73
N TYR A 122 -1.38 -6.19 -3.46
CA TYR A 122 -1.36 -5.76 -4.85
C TYR A 122 -0.61 -6.77 -5.70
N GLU A 123 -1.11 -7.00 -6.92
CA GLU A 123 -0.46 -7.92 -7.85
C GLU A 123 0.82 -7.36 -8.44
N GLY A 124 0.86 -6.03 -8.64
CA GLY A 124 2.04 -5.35 -9.15
C GLY A 124 3.01 -4.94 -8.04
N LEU A 125 4.27 -4.79 -8.41
CA LEU A 125 5.24 -4.03 -7.60
C LEU A 125 4.77 -2.58 -7.46
N TYR A 126 5.24 -1.89 -6.42
CA TYR A 126 4.93 -0.47 -6.18
C TYR A 126 3.43 -0.17 -6.21
N PHE A 127 2.63 -1.11 -5.68
CA PHE A 127 1.19 -0.97 -5.53
C PHE A 127 0.45 -0.79 -6.86
N ALA A 128 0.95 -1.36 -7.95
CA ALA A 128 0.29 -1.34 -9.26
C ALA A 128 -0.72 -2.49 -9.42
N ALA A 129 -1.47 -2.48 -10.54
CA ALA A 129 -2.39 -3.53 -10.96
C ALA A 129 -3.55 -3.79 -9.97
N ARG A 130 -4.13 -5.00 -9.98
CA ARG A 130 -5.29 -5.34 -9.13
C ARG A 130 -4.90 -5.29 -7.66
N THR A 131 -5.88 -4.92 -6.82
CA THR A 131 -5.73 -4.82 -5.37
C THR A 131 -6.85 -5.56 -4.68
N PHE A 132 -6.52 -6.11 -3.52
CA PHE A 132 -7.47 -6.73 -2.61
C PHE A 132 -7.16 -6.26 -1.20
N ALA A 133 -8.21 -5.91 -0.47
CA ALA A 133 -8.07 -5.40 0.88
C ALA A 133 -9.00 -6.14 1.85
N GLY A 134 -8.62 -6.13 3.12
CA GLY A 134 -9.43 -6.69 4.18
C GLY A 134 -8.90 -6.34 5.56
N SER A 135 -9.75 -6.55 6.56
CA SER A 135 -9.48 -6.29 7.98
C SER A 135 -9.53 -7.57 8.84
N ALA A 136 -9.81 -8.71 8.21
CA ALA A 136 -9.87 -10.02 8.84
C ALA A 136 -8.73 -10.92 8.36
N GLU A 137 -8.48 -12.00 9.10
CA GLU A 137 -7.53 -13.04 8.68
C GLU A 137 -8.07 -13.79 7.46
N MET A 138 -7.17 -14.18 6.56
CA MET A 138 -7.48 -14.95 5.35
C MET A 138 -6.57 -16.18 5.31
N SER A 139 -7.15 -17.36 5.51
CA SER A 139 -6.39 -18.61 5.46
C SER A 139 -6.09 -19.10 4.05
N ASP A 140 -6.72 -18.50 3.04
CA ASP A 140 -6.63 -18.92 1.65
C ASP A 140 -6.74 -17.70 0.72
N LEU A 141 -5.65 -17.39 0.02
CA LEU A 141 -5.56 -16.37 -1.02
C LEU A 141 -5.40 -16.96 -2.42
N SER A 142 -5.74 -18.24 -2.64
CA SER A 142 -5.63 -18.89 -3.95
C SER A 142 -6.45 -18.23 -5.06
N PHE A 143 -7.49 -17.46 -4.70
CA PHE A 143 -8.26 -16.65 -5.66
C PHE A 143 -7.45 -15.50 -6.27
N LEU A 144 -6.28 -15.19 -5.72
CA LEU A 144 -5.30 -14.25 -6.27
C LEU A 144 -4.22 -14.93 -7.10
N ASP A 145 -4.34 -16.24 -7.32
CA ASP A 145 -3.29 -17.08 -7.91
C ASP A 145 -1.92 -16.96 -7.19
N PHE A 146 -1.95 -16.48 -5.93
CA PHE A 146 -0.79 -16.15 -5.09
C PHE A 146 0.11 -15.02 -5.61
N ASP A 147 -0.37 -14.20 -6.56
CA ASP A 147 0.40 -13.17 -7.27
C ASP A 147 0.63 -11.86 -6.47
N VAL A 148 0.71 -11.92 -5.13
CA VAL A 148 0.97 -10.73 -4.32
C VAL A 148 2.42 -10.26 -4.49
N SER A 149 2.62 -9.01 -4.89
CA SER A 149 3.94 -8.41 -5.12
C SER A 149 4.26 -7.22 -4.21
N SER A 150 3.24 -6.52 -3.72
CA SER A 150 3.42 -5.38 -2.80
C SER A 150 2.26 -5.25 -1.81
N ILE A 151 2.50 -4.59 -0.68
CA ILE A 151 1.58 -4.56 0.47
C ILE A 151 1.52 -3.15 1.07
N ILE A 152 0.31 -2.69 1.40
CA ILE A 152 0.08 -1.53 2.28
C ILE A 152 -0.73 -1.98 3.50
N LEU A 153 -0.25 -1.64 4.69
CA LEU A 153 -0.96 -1.81 5.94
C LEU A 153 -1.48 -0.45 6.44
N THR A 154 -2.70 -0.44 6.97
CA THR A 154 -3.21 0.67 7.80
C THR A 154 -3.60 0.16 9.18
N GLY A 155 -3.66 1.06 10.16
CA GLY A 155 -3.99 0.72 11.54
C GLY A 155 -2.80 0.24 12.34
N LYS A 156 -3.03 -0.13 13.60
CA LYS A 156 -1.99 -0.37 14.61
C LYS A 156 -1.50 -1.81 14.66
N SER A 157 -2.29 -2.73 14.13
CA SER A 157 -1.99 -4.14 14.24
C SER A 157 -0.87 -4.55 13.29
N ALA A 158 0.04 -5.38 13.80
CA ALA A 158 0.92 -6.16 12.96
C ALA A 158 0.13 -7.22 12.18
N TRP A 159 0.68 -7.64 11.04
CA TRP A 159 0.10 -8.68 10.20
C TRP A 159 1.17 -9.69 9.79
N THR A 160 0.85 -10.98 9.89
CA THR A 160 1.70 -12.08 9.44
C THR A 160 1.25 -12.56 8.06
N PHE A 161 2.16 -12.53 7.10
CA PHE A 161 1.96 -13.02 5.73
C PHE A 161 2.73 -14.33 5.58
N CYS A 162 2.06 -15.38 5.14
CA CYS A 162 2.61 -16.72 5.03
C CYS A 162 2.56 -17.24 3.58
N GLU A 163 3.60 -17.98 3.19
CA GLU A 163 3.70 -18.65 1.89
C GLU A 163 2.75 -19.85 1.77
N GLY A 164 2.42 -20.50 2.89
CA GLY A 164 1.48 -21.63 2.91
C GLY A 164 0.04 -21.21 3.19
N LEU A 165 -0.90 -22.01 2.69
CA LEU A 165 -2.31 -21.95 3.09
C LEU A 165 -2.45 -22.24 4.59
N TYR A 166 -3.54 -21.76 5.20
CA TYR A 166 -3.88 -21.96 6.61
C TYR A 166 -2.74 -21.56 7.57
N PHE A 167 -2.05 -20.46 7.27
CA PHE A 167 -0.99 -19.87 8.10
C PHE A 167 0.21 -20.80 8.29
N SER A 168 0.53 -21.58 7.26
CA SER A 168 1.65 -22.54 7.27
C SER A 168 2.84 -22.05 6.43
N GLY A 169 3.96 -22.79 6.47
CA GLY A 169 5.15 -22.46 5.69
C GLY A 169 5.98 -21.34 6.30
N ALA A 170 6.80 -20.68 5.46
CA ALA A 170 7.53 -19.50 5.86
C ALA A 170 6.57 -18.34 6.05
N CYS A 171 6.76 -17.56 7.11
CA CYS A 171 5.91 -16.43 7.44
C CYS A 171 6.75 -15.23 7.85
N VAL A 172 6.35 -14.07 7.37
CA VAL A 172 6.95 -12.77 7.67
C VAL A 172 5.92 -11.90 8.37
N CYS A 173 6.35 -11.26 9.46
CA CYS A 173 5.53 -10.37 10.23
C CYS A 173 5.86 -8.92 9.86
N LEU A 174 4.86 -8.20 9.39
CA LEU A 174 4.95 -6.81 8.94
C LEU A 174 4.26 -5.89 9.94
N TYR A 175 4.92 -4.77 10.23
CA TYR A 175 4.40 -3.76 11.15
C TYR A 175 4.12 -2.45 10.41
N PRO A 176 2.93 -1.87 10.59
CA PRO A 176 2.75 -0.46 10.31
C PRO A 176 3.56 0.36 11.33
N ASN A 177 4.07 1.50 10.89
CA ASN A 177 4.69 2.47 11.79
C ASN A 177 3.71 3.61 12.03
N THR A 178 3.67 4.12 13.27
CA THR A 178 2.93 5.34 13.57
C THR A 178 3.59 6.52 12.88
N ASP A 179 2.84 7.20 12.03
CA ASP A 179 3.24 8.48 11.46
C ASP A 179 2.29 9.59 11.88
N HIS A 180 2.86 10.74 12.18
CA HIS A 180 2.18 11.95 12.60
C HIS A 180 2.16 12.95 11.44
N VAL A 181 1.48 12.59 10.35
CA VAL A 181 1.31 13.46 9.18
C VAL A 181 -0.05 14.12 9.26
N GLY A 182 -0.13 15.25 9.96
CA GLY A 182 -1.37 16.03 10.15
C GLY A 182 -1.10 17.44 10.67
N LYS A 183 -2.14 18.29 10.70
CA LYS A 183 -2.03 19.66 11.27
C LYS A 183 -2.03 19.69 12.79
N ASP A 184 -2.47 18.62 13.43
CA ASP A 184 -2.62 18.47 14.87
C ASP A 184 -1.77 17.30 15.38
N LEU A 185 -1.01 17.54 16.46
CA LEU A 185 -0.09 16.58 17.06
C LEU A 185 -0.76 15.32 17.64
N PHE A 186 -2.10 15.23 17.59
CA PHE A 186 -2.90 14.17 18.17
C PHE A 186 -3.51 13.22 17.13
N SER A 187 -3.51 13.62 15.86
CA SER A 187 -3.98 12.77 14.77
C SER A 187 -2.78 11.99 14.22
N SER A 188 -2.88 10.66 14.30
CA SER A 188 -1.85 9.75 13.80
C SER A 188 -2.48 8.77 12.82
N LEU A 189 -1.70 8.42 11.81
CA LEU A 189 -2.00 7.38 10.87
C LEU A 189 -0.92 6.32 11.01
N ASP A 190 -1.32 5.09 11.24
CA ASP A 190 -0.40 3.97 11.34
C ASP A 190 -0.34 3.31 9.95
N VAL A 191 0.81 3.39 9.29
CA VAL A 191 0.98 2.96 7.89
C VAL A 191 2.21 2.08 7.73
N GLY A 192 2.04 0.95 7.06
CA GLY A 192 3.13 0.08 6.60
C GLY A 192 3.20 0.09 5.08
N ILE A 193 4.33 0.44 4.50
CA ILE A 193 4.53 0.55 3.04
C ILE A 193 5.59 -0.46 2.63
N PHE A 194 5.20 -1.45 1.82
CA PHE A 194 6.07 -2.54 1.36
C PHE A 194 5.98 -2.67 -0.17
N PRO A 195 6.72 -1.85 -0.93
CA PRO A 195 6.60 -1.77 -2.40
C PRO A 195 7.02 -3.05 -3.13
N ILE A 196 7.83 -3.90 -2.48
CA ILE A 196 8.35 -5.16 -3.01
C ILE A 196 8.40 -6.16 -1.86
N ILE A 197 7.59 -7.23 -1.89
CA ILE A 197 7.58 -8.23 -0.80
C ILE A 197 8.89 -9.03 -0.71
N GLY A 198 9.60 -9.17 -1.84
CA GLY A 198 10.88 -9.89 -1.92
C GLY A 198 11.98 -9.28 -1.05
N ASP A 199 11.99 -7.96 -0.90
CA ASP A 199 12.94 -7.24 -0.02
C ASP A 199 12.74 -7.59 1.47
N HIS A 200 11.59 -8.17 1.79
CA HIS A 200 11.22 -8.61 3.14
C HIS A 200 11.25 -10.14 3.30
N GLY A 201 11.84 -10.85 2.32
CA GLY A 201 12.07 -12.30 2.39
C GLY A 201 10.83 -13.15 2.09
N MET A 202 9.82 -12.59 1.42
CA MET A 202 8.64 -13.33 0.95
C MET A 202 8.76 -13.60 -0.56
N LEU A 203 8.46 -14.83 -0.99
CA LEU A 203 8.40 -15.17 -2.42
C LEU A 203 6.98 -15.07 -3.00
N HIS A 204 5.97 -15.36 -2.18
CA HIS A 204 4.56 -15.24 -2.50
C HIS A 204 3.75 -15.17 -1.19
N VAL A 205 2.45 -14.91 -1.28
CA VAL A 205 1.55 -14.87 -0.11
C VAL A 205 0.33 -15.75 -0.37
N ALA A 206 0.12 -16.74 0.49
CA ALA A 206 -1.04 -17.64 0.42
C ALA A 206 -2.02 -17.48 1.59
N SER A 207 -1.58 -16.89 2.71
CA SER A 207 -2.47 -16.57 3.83
C SER A 207 -1.99 -15.37 4.66
N ILE A 208 -2.93 -14.69 5.32
CA ILE A 208 -2.72 -13.48 6.11
C ILE A 208 -3.37 -13.64 7.48
N ARG A 209 -2.63 -13.38 8.56
CA ARG A 209 -3.08 -13.51 9.94
C ARG A 209 -2.83 -12.25 10.75
N LYS A 210 -3.76 -11.87 11.62
CA LYS A 210 -3.65 -10.63 12.40
C LYS A 210 -2.79 -10.85 13.64
N GLY A 211 -1.75 -10.05 13.81
CA GLY A 211 -0.73 -10.22 14.83
C GLY A 211 0.55 -10.87 14.29
N CYS A 212 1.51 -11.09 15.18
CA CYS A 212 2.84 -11.57 14.83
C CYS A 212 3.03 -13.03 15.25
N PHE A 213 3.10 -13.94 14.27
CA PHE A 213 3.29 -15.37 14.49
C PHE A 213 4.50 -15.94 13.74
N GLY A 214 5.13 -15.15 12.87
CA GLY A 214 6.34 -15.51 12.15
C GLY A 214 7.61 -15.37 13.01
N LYS A 215 8.67 -16.09 12.63
CA LYS A 215 10.01 -15.95 13.26
C LYS A 215 10.78 -14.73 12.72
N HIS A 216 10.39 -14.23 11.54
CA HIS A 216 11.00 -13.07 10.89
C HIS A 216 10.10 -11.85 11.05
N ILE A 217 10.67 -10.79 11.60
CA ILE A 217 10.01 -9.52 11.87
C ILE A 217 10.63 -8.49 10.94
N SER A 218 9.82 -7.85 10.09
CA SER A 218 10.24 -6.75 9.25
C SER A 218 9.45 -5.49 9.61
N PRO A 219 10.09 -4.47 10.21
CA PRO A 219 9.45 -3.18 10.38
C PRO A 219 9.24 -2.50 9.01
N SER A 220 8.22 -1.67 8.90
CA SER A 220 8.08 -0.74 7.77
C SER A 220 9.25 0.24 7.77
N THR A 221 9.64 0.74 6.60
CA THR A 221 10.52 1.91 6.49
C THR A 221 9.73 3.18 6.80
N THR A 222 10.17 4.00 7.76
CA THR A 222 9.61 5.34 7.99
C THR A 222 9.96 6.25 6.80
N THR A 223 9.13 6.22 5.76
CA THR A 223 9.22 7.13 4.62
C THR A 223 8.27 8.30 4.89
N THR A 224 8.77 9.42 5.43
CA THR A 224 7.93 10.63 5.40
C THR A 224 7.65 10.99 3.94
N PRO A 225 6.49 11.59 3.60
CA PRO A 225 6.18 11.96 2.21
C PRO A 225 7.25 12.84 1.54
N ARG A 226 8.08 13.55 2.34
CA ARG A 226 9.22 14.35 1.87
C ARG A 226 10.47 13.53 1.48
N HIS A 227 10.57 12.27 1.90
CA HIS A 227 11.73 11.41 1.61
C HIS A 227 11.55 10.49 0.40
N ASN A 228 10.45 10.63 -0.34
CA ASN A 228 10.20 9.89 -1.59
C ASN A 228 11.10 10.32 -2.77
N HIS A 229 12.02 11.28 -2.56
CA HIS A 229 13.03 11.69 -3.54
C HIS A 229 14.13 10.65 -3.82
N HIS A 230 14.12 9.47 -3.19
CA HIS A 230 15.23 8.50 -3.29
C HIS A 230 14.85 7.09 -3.75
N LEU A 231 13.59 6.84 -4.13
CA LEU A 231 13.20 5.55 -4.71
C LEU A 231 13.20 5.56 -6.25
N SER A 232 13.43 6.71 -6.90
CA SER A 232 13.70 6.81 -8.33
C SER A 232 15.21 6.76 -8.62
N GLY A 233 15.68 5.55 -8.97
CA GLY A 233 16.82 5.25 -9.84
C GLY A 233 18.14 6.02 -9.74
N THR A 234 19.21 5.32 -9.35
CA THR A 234 20.44 5.29 -10.17
C THR A 234 21.11 3.91 -10.10
N GLN A 235 20.87 3.05 -11.10
CA GLN A 235 21.95 2.21 -11.60
C GLN A 235 22.60 2.93 -12.79
N PRO A 236 23.86 3.37 -12.70
CA PRO A 236 24.69 3.46 -13.87
C PRO A 236 25.29 2.08 -14.12
N HIS A 237 24.97 1.50 -15.28
CA HIS A 237 25.80 0.48 -15.92
C HIS A 237 27.28 0.89 -15.85
N LYS A 238 28.08 0.31 -14.94
CA LYS A 238 29.54 0.14 -15.08
C LYS A 238 30.02 -1.09 -14.31
N ASN A 239 30.73 -1.94 -15.03
CA ASN A 239 31.47 -3.10 -14.54
C ASN A 239 32.31 -2.76 -13.30
N GLY A 240 32.24 -3.58 -12.26
CA GLY A 240 33.15 -3.52 -11.13
C GLY A 240 32.64 -4.32 -9.94
N ALA A 241 33.33 -5.42 -9.64
CA ALA A 241 33.11 -6.19 -8.42
C ALA A 241 33.27 -5.28 -7.19
N GLY A 242 32.20 -5.16 -6.41
CA GLY A 242 32.18 -4.42 -5.15
C GLY A 242 31.23 -5.10 -4.19
N HIS A 243 31.78 -5.87 -3.25
CA HIS A 243 31.05 -6.39 -2.10
C HIS A 243 30.43 -5.23 -1.30
N TYR A 244 29.11 -5.17 -1.23
CA TYR A 244 28.40 -4.41 -0.21
C TYR A 244 27.96 -5.37 0.89
N THR A 245 28.67 -5.32 2.02
CA THR A 245 28.24 -5.95 3.27
C THR A 245 27.27 -5.00 3.98
N SER A 246 25.98 -5.33 4.02
CA SER A 246 25.04 -4.69 4.93
C SER A 246 25.32 -5.19 6.35
N ASN A 247 25.86 -4.32 7.21
CA ASN A 247 25.93 -4.57 8.64
C ASN A 247 24.51 -4.48 9.23
N VAL A 248 23.80 -5.61 9.25
CA VAL A 248 22.63 -5.80 10.08
C VAL A 248 23.14 -6.05 11.50
N THR A 249 23.08 -5.04 12.35
CA THR A 249 23.19 -5.24 13.80
C THR A 249 21.94 -5.98 14.27
N THR A 250 22.04 -7.31 14.33
CA THR A 250 21.06 -8.17 14.99
C THR A 250 21.06 -7.87 16.49
N ASN A 251 20.19 -6.98 16.95
CA ASN A 251 19.78 -6.99 18.35
C ASN A 251 18.80 -8.15 18.53
N GLN A 252 19.34 -9.31 18.90
CA GLN A 252 18.54 -10.41 19.41
C GLN A 252 17.97 -10.02 20.77
N LEU A 253 16.70 -9.58 20.77
CA LEU A 253 15.89 -9.57 21.98
C LEU A 253 15.36 -10.99 22.20
N ASN A 254 16.01 -11.70 23.12
CA ASN A 254 15.50 -12.93 23.72
C ASN A 254 14.24 -12.59 24.53
N CYS A 255 13.07 -13.01 24.06
CA CYS A 255 11.87 -13.07 24.88
C CYS A 255 11.58 -14.53 25.25
N ARG A 256 11.52 -14.79 26.56
CA ARG A 256 10.97 -16.01 27.16
C ARG A 256 9.47 -16.06 27.01
#